data_AF-A0AAW1RPP5-F1
#
_entry.id   AF-A0AAW1RPP5-F1
#
_cell.length_a   1.000
_cell.length_b   1.000
_cell.length_c   1.000
_cell.angle_alpha   90.00
_cell.angle_beta   90.00
_cell.angle_gamma   90.00
#
_symmetry.space_group_name_H-M   'P 1'
#
loop_
_entity.id
_entity.type
_entity.pdbx_description
1 polymer ?
#
loop_
_entity_poly.entity_id
_entity_poly.type
_entity_poly.pdbx_seq_one_letter_code
_entity_poly.pdbx_strand_id
1 'polypeptide(L)'
;MPLVAFEPIAGHRKFLDIKNISAAAEMPTAANVEQALRTALQARDVTVIDSSSGCGTSFTVAVISDQFEGKKSLQRHRMVNDALKPYMDEIHALSIKHCWTQEQQAAATNK
;
A
#
# COMPACT_ATOMS: atom_id res chain seq x y z
N MET A 1 -17.66 -41.14 29.36
CA MET A 1 -17.37 -39.71 29.12
C MET A 1 -16.24 -39.60 28.11
N PRO A 2 -16.52 -39.31 26.83
CA PRO A 2 -15.52 -38.82 25.89
C PRO A 2 -15.71 -37.31 25.63
N LEU A 3 -14.62 -36.57 25.74
CA LEU A 3 -14.51 -35.16 25.39
C LEU A 3 -14.59 -35.03 23.85
N VAL A 4 -15.53 -34.26 23.32
CA VAL A 4 -15.53 -33.84 21.92
C VAL A 4 -14.62 -32.63 21.77
N ALA A 5 -13.38 -32.85 21.34
CA ALA A 5 -12.49 -31.79 20.91
C ALA A 5 -12.92 -31.36 19.48
N PHE A 6 -13.59 -30.22 19.38
CA PHE A 6 -13.92 -29.58 18.11
C PHE A 6 -12.68 -28.83 17.64
N GLU A 7 -11.92 -29.39 16.69
CA GLU A 7 -10.76 -28.74 16.09
C GLU A 7 -11.19 -27.50 15.28
N PRO A 8 -10.54 -26.33 15.45
CA PRO A 8 -10.79 -25.17 14.61
C PRO A 8 -10.19 -25.39 13.23
N ILE A 9 -11.04 -25.43 12.20
CA ILE A 9 -10.68 -25.42 10.79
C ILE A 9 -10.17 -24.02 10.43
N ALA A 10 -8.91 -23.72 10.74
CA ALA A 10 -8.26 -22.46 10.36
C ALA A 10 -7.77 -22.53 8.91
N GLY A 11 -8.72 -22.42 7.98
CA GLY A 11 -8.42 -22.10 6.59
C GLY A 11 -8.15 -20.60 6.44
N HIS A 12 -6.88 -20.20 6.40
CA HIS A 12 -6.49 -18.98 5.67
C HIS A 12 -5.09 -19.10 5.09
N ARG A 13 -5.03 -19.66 3.88
CA ARG A 13 -3.90 -19.45 2.96
C ARG A 13 -3.86 -17.95 2.68
N LYS A 14 -2.77 -17.29 3.05
CA LYS A 14 -2.24 -15.97 2.62
C LYS A 14 -1.30 -15.53 3.78
N PHE A 15 -0.04 -15.18 3.62
CA PHE A 15 0.57 -14.38 2.56
C PHE A 15 2.07 -14.31 2.85
N LEU A 16 2.91 -14.70 1.89
CA LEU A 16 4.18 -14.05 1.55
C LEU A 16 4.92 -13.29 2.68
N ASP A 17 5.59 -14.00 3.59
CA ASP A 17 6.65 -13.44 4.44
C ASP A 17 7.96 -13.28 3.67
N ILE A 18 7.94 -12.52 2.56
CA ILE A 18 9.21 -12.08 1.96
C ILE A 18 9.71 -10.92 2.81
N LYS A 19 10.63 -11.26 3.71
CA LYS A 19 11.55 -10.34 4.35
C LYS A 19 12.37 -9.64 3.26
N ASN A 20 11.87 -8.52 2.72
CA ASN A 20 12.68 -7.67 1.86
C ASN A 20 13.60 -6.80 2.73
N ILE A 21 14.69 -7.42 3.15
CA ILE A 21 15.80 -6.81 3.88
C ILE A 21 16.68 -6.13 2.82
N SER A 22 16.44 -4.86 2.54
CA SER A 22 17.42 -3.97 1.90
C SER A 22 16.95 -2.53 2.08
N ALA A 23 17.30 -1.96 3.23
CA ALA A 23 17.34 -0.51 3.42
C ALA A 23 18.70 -0.03 2.90
N ALA A 24 18.76 0.31 1.61
CA ALA A 24 19.80 1.18 1.08
C ALA A 24 19.23 2.60 1.10
N ALA A 25 19.69 3.40 2.07
CA ALA A 25 19.34 4.80 2.20
C ALA A 25 20.16 5.62 1.19
N GLU A 26 19.47 6.50 0.44
CA GLU A 26 19.88 7.87 0.05
C GLU A 26 18.96 8.51 -1.03
N MET A 27 17.90 7.84 -1.50
CA MET A 27 16.80 8.46 -2.29
C MET A 27 15.46 7.75 -2.06
N PRO A 28 14.29 8.44 -2.08
CA PRO A 28 12.98 7.80 -2.10
C PRO A 28 12.82 7.07 -3.43
N THR A 29 13.06 5.76 -3.45
CA THR A 29 12.79 4.92 -4.62
C THR A 29 11.35 4.44 -4.60
N ALA A 30 10.83 4.04 -5.77
CA ALA A 30 9.50 3.46 -5.90
C ALA A 30 9.28 2.28 -4.94
N ALA A 31 10.29 1.43 -4.75
CA ALA A 31 10.24 0.30 -3.82
C ALA A 31 10.15 0.72 -2.35
N ASN A 32 10.90 1.73 -1.92
CA ASN A 32 10.82 2.25 -0.54
C ASN A 32 9.45 2.86 -0.25
N VAL A 33 8.94 3.66 -1.19
CA VAL A 33 7.60 4.27 -1.12
C VAL A 33 6.52 3.19 -1.05
N GLU A 34 6.62 2.18 -1.91
CA GLU A 34 5.71 1.04 -1.93
C GLU A 34 5.68 0.31 -0.59
N GLN A 35 6.85 -0.04 -0.05
CA GLN A 35 6.97 -0.80 1.19
C GLN A 35 6.51 0.01 2.42
N ALA A 36 6.80 1.32 2.45
CA ALA A 36 6.31 2.21 3.49
C ALA A 36 4.77 2.32 3.47
N LEU A 37 4.17 2.51 2.29
CA LEU A 37 2.72 2.55 2.12
C LEU A 37 2.07 1.21 2.45
N ARG A 38 2.66 0.10 2.00
CA ARG A 38 2.22 -1.25 2.29
C ARG A 38 2.19 -1.51 3.80
N THR A 39 3.22 -1.08 4.52
CA THR A 39 3.33 -1.27 5.97
C THR A 39 2.35 -0.37 6.73
N ALA A 40 2.30 0.93 6.41
CA ALA A 40 1.47 1.90 7.12
C ALA A 40 -0.04 1.71 6.87
N LEU A 41 -0.41 1.33 5.65
CA LEU A 41 -1.81 1.21 5.20
C LEU A 41 -2.28 -0.24 5.12
N GLN A 42 -1.42 -1.20 5.49
CA GLN A 42 -1.65 -2.64 5.35
C GLN A 42 -2.16 -2.98 3.94
N ALA A 43 -1.68 -2.24 2.95
CA ALA A 43 -2.18 -2.34 1.59
C ALA A 43 -1.81 -3.68 1.00
N ARG A 44 -2.76 -4.27 0.28
CA ARG A 44 -2.58 -5.61 -0.27
C ARG A 44 -1.77 -5.56 -1.56
N ASP A 45 -2.10 -4.56 -2.36
CA ASP A 45 -1.48 -4.28 -3.64
C ASP A 45 -1.11 -2.80 -3.68
N VAL A 46 0.14 -2.51 -4.03
CA VAL A 46 0.67 -1.17 -4.11
C VAL A 46 1.44 -1.11 -5.41
N THR A 47 1.12 -0.14 -6.26
CA THR A 47 1.80 0.12 -7.52
C THR A 47 2.38 1.52 -7.43
N VAL A 48 3.69 1.63 -7.55
CA VAL A 48 4.39 2.92 -7.59
C VAL A 48 5.05 3.08 -8.95
N ILE A 49 4.74 4.19 -9.62
CA ILE A 49 5.24 4.55 -10.95
C ILE A 49 6.05 5.84 -10.79
N ASP A 50 7.35 5.77 -11.06
CA ASP A 50 8.18 6.97 -11.17
C ASP A 50 7.81 7.72 -12.47
N SER A 51 7.54 9.02 -12.35
CA SER A 51 7.15 9.88 -13.48
C SER A 51 8.05 11.12 -13.59
N SER A 52 9.31 11.00 -13.13
CA SER A 52 10.30 12.08 -13.11
C SER A 52 10.67 12.53 -14.54
N SER A 53 9.84 13.38 -15.14
CA SER A 53 10.06 13.99 -16.46
C SER A 53 10.45 15.46 -16.27
N GLY A 54 11.73 15.71 -16.00
CA GLY A 54 12.34 17.04 -16.19
C GLY A 54 12.67 17.88 -14.95
N CYS A 55 12.18 17.59 -13.74
CA CYS A 55 12.56 18.35 -12.53
C CYS A 55 12.22 17.63 -11.20
N GLY A 56 12.80 16.45 -10.97
CA GLY A 56 12.82 15.85 -9.63
C GLY A 56 11.75 14.79 -9.37
N THR A 57 11.97 14.13 -8.23
CA THR A 57 11.31 12.98 -7.59
C THR A 57 9.78 13.04 -7.59
N SER A 58 9.17 12.86 -8.76
CA SER A 58 7.72 12.79 -8.92
C SER A 58 7.23 11.35 -9.00
N PHE A 59 6.46 10.92 -8.01
CA PHE A 59 5.97 9.56 -7.93
C PHE A 59 4.45 9.51 -8.05
N THR A 60 3.98 8.60 -8.88
CA THR A 60 2.58 8.25 -9.00
C THR A 60 2.32 6.97 -8.23
N VAL A 61 1.46 7.02 -7.20
CA VAL A 61 1.13 5.86 -6.38
C VAL A 61 -0.34 5.46 -6.57
N ALA A 62 -0.54 4.15 -6.68
CA ALA A 62 -1.84 3.49 -6.67
C ALA A 62 -1.82 2.43 -5.57
N VAL A 63 -2.76 2.52 -4.63
CA VAL A 63 -2.81 1.70 -3.43
C VAL A 63 -4.17 1.04 -3.36
N ILE A 64 -4.19 -0.30 -3.27
CA ILE A 64 -5.40 -1.07 -2.97
C ILE A 64 -5.31 -1.60 -1.55
N SER A 65 -6.25 -1.13 -0.72
CA SER A 65 -6.38 -1.56 0.66
C SER A 65 -7.83 -1.49 1.11
N ASP A 66 -8.24 -2.49 1.88
CA ASP A 66 -9.55 -2.52 2.54
C ASP A 66 -9.63 -1.43 3.63
N GLN A 67 -8.48 -0.92 4.09
CA GLN A 67 -8.39 0.20 5.03
C GLN A 67 -8.95 1.52 4.48
N PHE A 68 -9.19 1.61 3.17
CA PHE A 68 -9.82 2.76 2.53
C PHE A 68 -11.35 2.65 2.45
N GLU A 69 -11.90 1.48 2.76
CA GLU A 69 -13.35 1.27 2.82
C GLU A 69 -13.98 2.16 3.89
N GLY A 70 -15.08 2.83 3.55
CA GLY A 70 -15.74 3.78 4.45
C GLY A 70 -15.00 5.09 4.73
N LYS A 71 -13.74 5.26 4.27
CA LYS A 71 -12.97 6.50 4.47
C LYS A 71 -13.17 7.51 3.35
N LYS A 72 -13.31 8.78 3.73
CA LYS A 72 -13.40 9.92 2.79
C LYS A 72 -12.07 10.15 2.07
N SER A 73 -12.11 10.65 0.83
CA SER A 73 -10.92 10.92 0.00
C SER A 73 -9.82 11.71 0.73
N LEU A 74 -10.20 12.73 1.51
CA LEU A 74 -9.27 13.53 2.30
C LEU A 74 -8.54 12.72 3.38
N GLN A 75 -9.23 11.79 4.03
CA GLN A 75 -8.64 10.94 5.06
C GLN A 75 -7.66 9.94 4.45
N ARG A 76 -7.96 9.40 3.26
CA ARG A 76 -7.03 8.54 2.51
C ARG A 76 -5.74 9.30 2.17
N HIS A 77 -5.87 10.51 1.64
CA HIS A 77 -4.72 11.39 1.36
C HIS A 77 -3.91 11.67 2.62
N ARG A 78 -4.55 11.98 3.75
CA ARG A 78 -3.84 12.18 5.03
C ARG A 78 -3.07 10.94 5.45
N MET A 79 -3.64 9.74 5.33
CA MET A 79 -2.95 8.50 5.70
C MET A 79 -1.74 8.23 4.81
N VAL A 80 -1.87 8.46 3.50
CA VAL A 80 -0.76 8.32 2.53
C VAL A 80 0.34 9.34 2.84
N ASN A 81 -0.02 10.59 3.10
CA ASN A 81 0.93 11.64 3.47
C ASN A 81 1.62 11.35 4.81
N ASP A 82 0.93 10.77 5.79
CA ASP A 82 1.53 10.43 7.08
C ASP A 82 2.51 9.25 6.95
N ALA A 83 2.22 8.28 6.09
CA ALA A 83 3.14 7.19 5.76
C ALA A 83 4.40 7.69 5.02
N LEU A 84 4.26 8.75 4.22
CA LEU A 84 5.34 9.34 3.42
C LEU A 84 5.96 10.59 4.04
N LYS A 85 5.54 11.01 5.23
CA LYS A 85 6.14 12.12 5.99
C LYS A 85 7.68 12.12 5.98
N PRO A 86 8.38 10.99 6.26
CA PRO A 86 9.84 11.00 6.26
C PRO A 86 10.46 11.19 4.88
N TYR A 87 9.70 11.01 3.80
CA TYR A 87 10.15 11.17 2.42
C TYR A 87 9.60 12.46 1.76
N MET A 88 8.71 13.20 2.44
CA MET A 88 8.07 14.39 1.89
C MET A 88 9.04 15.54 1.65
N ASP A 89 10.11 15.64 2.43
CA ASP A 89 11.18 16.62 2.20
C ASP A 89 12.00 16.33 0.93
N GLU A 90 12.00 15.07 0.47
CA GLU A 90 12.76 14.62 -0.70
C GLU A 90 11.89 14.46 -1.96
N ILE A 91 10.58 14.20 -1.80
CA ILE A 91 9.62 14.04 -2.91
C ILE A 91 9.11 15.42 -3.35
N HIS A 92 9.51 15.87 -4.53
CA HIS A 92 9.02 17.13 -5.11
C HIS A 92 7.52 17.09 -5.44
N ALA A 93 7.01 15.94 -5.88
CA ALA A 93 5.60 15.78 -6.20
C ALA A 93 5.12 14.33 -5.97
N LEU A 94 4.09 14.16 -5.14
CA LEU A 94 3.40 12.89 -4.99
C LEU A 94 2.02 12.97 -5.65
N SER A 95 1.74 12.07 -6.58
CA SER A 95 0.44 11.95 -7.24
C SER A 95 -0.25 10.66 -6.80
N ILE A 96 -1.36 10.78 -6.09
CA ILE A 96 -2.15 9.64 -5.63
C ILE A 96 -3.27 9.43 -6.65
N LYS A 97 -3.10 8.47 -7.56
CA LYS A 97 -4.07 8.23 -8.65
C LYS A 97 -5.26 7.39 -8.18
N HIS A 98 -4.98 6.31 -7.46
CA HIS A 98 -5.98 5.31 -7.12
C HIS A 98 -5.83 4.88 -5.66
N CYS A 99 -6.84 5.17 -4.84
CA CYS A 99 -7.01 4.59 -3.51
C CYS A 99 -8.30 3.79 -3.53
N TRP A 100 -8.20 2.55 -4.00
CA TRP A 100 -9.35 1.66 -4.20
C TRP A 100 -9.43 0.62 -3.10
N THR A 101 -10.65 0.15 -2.86
CA THR A 101 -10.89 -1.07 -2.09
C THR A 101 -10.74 -2.28 -3.02
N GLN A 102 -10.57 -3.47 -2.43
CA GLN A 102 -10.48 -4.70 -3.21
C GLN A 102 -11.70 -4.88 -4.13
N GLU A 103 -12.88 -4.52 -3.65
CA GLU A 103 -14.13 -4.62 -4.41
C GLU A 103 -14.15 -3.65 -5.61
N GLN A 104 -13.65 -2.42 -5.44
CA GLN A 104 -13.55 -1.44 -6.53
C GLN A 104 -12.54 -1.88 -7.60
N GLN A 105 -11.42 -2.47 -7.20
CA GLN A 105 -10.43 -2.99 -8.15
C GLN A 105 -11.00 -4.19 -8.94
N ALA A 106 -11.66 -5.13 -8.26
CA ALA A 106 -12.31 -6.27 -8.91
C ALA A 106 -13.39 -5.83 -9.91
N ALA A 107 -14.16 -4.80 -9.59
CA ALA A 107 -15.13 -4.21 -10.51
C ALA A 107 -14.46 -3.53 -11.73
N ALA A 108 -13.30 -2.91 -11.55
CA ALA A 108 -12.57 -2.23 -12.63
C ALA A 108 -11.86 -3.19 -13.60
N THR A 109 -11.44 -4.38 -13.13
CA THR A 109 -10.74 -5.38 -13.97
C THR A 109 -11.67 -6.11 -14.96
N ASN A 110 -12.99 -6.05 -14.79
CA ASN A 110 -13.95 -6.78 -15.63
C ASN A 110 -14.52 -5.95 -16.80
N LYS A 111 -13.67 -5.20 -17.52
CA LYS A 111 -14.11 -4.42 -18.68
C LYS A 111 -13.15 -4.57 -19.86
#